data_AF-A0A6V7HGN0-F1
#
_entry.id   AF-A0A6V7HGN0-F1
#
_cell.length_a   1.000
_cell.length_b   1.000
_cell.length_c   1.000
_cell.angle_alpha   90.00
_cell.angle_beta   90.00
_cell.angle_gamma   90.00
#
_symmetry.space_group_name_H-M   'P 1'
#
loop_
_entity.id
_entity.type
_entity.pdbx_description
1 polymer ?
#
loop_
_entity_poly.entity_id
_entity_poly.type
_entity_poly.pdbx_seq_one_letter_code
_entity_poly.pdbx_strand_id
1 'polypeptide(L)'
;MAATDPPLEGFLCPVCLADFPAPAPLTKHFDEFHRDDPEIFKSLKDLFGKAKSKILKREETSSRSFADTAPRSPPSRSETGTTRSHTAYFRQTRNARLERYSAQTNKLLIRLDKLLNDLPTDPVDRKAHERAVVPWIDDKDVKLCPICAKSFHVARRKHHCRLCGAVMCRDCTVFLSLRDASR
;
A
#
# COMPACT_ATOMS: atom_id res chain seq x y z
N MET A 1 -8.05 -27.18 1.21
CA MET A 1 -6.61 -26.89 1.40
C MET A 1 -6.51 -25.52 2.06
N ALA A 2 -6.34 -25.50 3.38
CA ALA A 2 -6.30 -24.26 4.16
C ALA A 2 -4.98 -23.54 3.89
N ALA A 3 -5.04 -22.30 3.39
CA ALA A 3 -3.87 -21.46 3.26
C ALA A 3 -3.42 -21.01 4.65
N THR A 4 -2.25 -21.46 5.06
CA THR A 4 -1.53 -21.04 6.26
C THR A 4 -1.01 -19.62 6.03
N ASP A 5 -1.76 -18.61 6.48
CA ASP A 5 -1.22 -17.26 6.59
C ASP A 5 -0.19 -17.23 7.75
N PRO A 6 0.96 -16.55 7.60
CA PRO A 6 2.00 -16.49 8.62
C PRO A 6 1.49 -15.79 9.90
N PRO A 7 1.95 -16.22 11.09
CA PRO A 7 1.52 -15.64 12.35
C PRO A 7 1.98 -14.17 12.44
N LEU A 8 1.04 -13.28 12.74
CA LEU A 8 1.32 -11.87 13.00
C LEU A 8 1.97 -11.74 14.38
N GLU A 9 3.28 -11.47 14.42
CA GLU A 9 4.02 -11.22 15.65
C GLU A 9 3.66 -9.85 16.26
N GLY A 10 3.54 -9.79 17.60
CA GLY A 10 3.59 -8.53 18.35
C GLY A 10 2.34 -8.06 19.09
N PHE A 11 1.24 -8.81 19.10
CA PHE A 11 0.06 -8.47 19.92
C PHE A 11 -0.08 -9.43 21.11
N LEU A 12 -0.04 -8.89 22.34
CA LEU A 12 -0.36 -9.66 23.55
C LEU A 12 -1.83 -10.09 23.49
N CYS A 13 -2.10 -11.38 23.73
CA CYS A 13 -3.44 -11.91 23.79
C CYS A 13 -4.27 -11.13 24.83
N PRO A 14 -5.44 -10.57 24.44
CA PRO A 14 -6.25 -9.76 25.35
C PRO A 14 -6.82 -10.56 26.52
N VAL A 15 -6.94 -11.89 26.37
CA VAL A 15 -7.35 -12.79 27.46
C VAL A 15 -6.23 -12.93 28.49
N CYS A 16 -5.01 -13.24 28.04
CA CYS A 16 -3.87 -13.44 28.94
C CYS A 16 -3.49 -12.14 29.68
N LEU A 17 -3.63 -10.98 29.03
CA LEU A 17 -3.39 -9.68 29.68
C LEU A 17 -4.43 -9.35 30.76
N ALA A 18 -5.67 -9.83 30.60
CA ALA A 18 -6.72 -9.67 31.61
C ALA A 18 -6.51 -10.61 32.81
N ASP A 19 -6.10 -11.85 32.56
CA ASP A 19 -5.88 -12.86 33.61
C ASP A 19 -4.55 -12.66 34.36
N PHE A 20 -3.53 -12.11 33.67
CA PHE A 20 -2.21 -11.85 34.22
C PHE A 20 -1.79 -10.39 33.97
N PRO A 21 -2.34 -9.43 34.75
CA PRO A 21 -2.08 -7.99 34.55
C PRO A 21 -0.66 -7.57 34.94
N ALA A 22 0.05 -8.41 35.70
CA ALA A 22 1.43 -8.16 36.10
C ALA A 22 2.42 -8.82 35.11
N PRO A 23 3.53 -8.14 34.75
CA PRO A 23 4.46 -8.64 33.74
C PRO A 23 5.09 -10.00 34.06
N ALA A 24 5.40 -10.27 35.33
CA ALA A 24 6.08 -11.51 35.72
C ALA A 24 5.19 -12.77 35.56
N PRO A 25 3.94 -12.79 36.08
CA PRO A 25 3.00 -13.88 35.81
C PRO A 25 2.67 -14.08 34.33
N LEU A 26 2.50 -12.98 33.58
CA LEU A 26 2.20 -13.03 32.15
C LEU A 26 3.36 -13.63 31.33
N THR A 27 4.59 -13.24 31.65
CA THR A 27 5.79 -13.79 31.02
C THR A 27 5.91 -15.29 31.29
N LYS A 28 5.65 -15.73 32.54
CA LYS A 28 5.67 -17.15 32.91
C LYS A 28 4.60 -17.95 32.16
N HIS A 29 3.39 -17.43 32.06
CA HIS A 29 2.31 -18.07 31.30
C HIS A 29 2.65 -18.19 29.80
N PHE A 30 3.19 -17.12 29.21
CA PHE A 30 3.67 -17.15 27.83
C PHE A 30 4.76 -18.21 27.62
N ASP A 31 5.73 -18.27 28.54
CA ASP A 31 6.79 -19.29 28.51
C ASP A 31 6.25 -20.71 28.63
N GLU A 32 5.20 -20.96 29.41
CA GLU A 32 4.71 -22.32 29.63
C GLU A 32 3.75 -22.80 28.54
N PHE A 33 2.99 -21.91 27.92
CA PHE A 33 1.86 -22.27 27.05
C PHE A 33 1.94 -21.74 25.61
N HIS A 34 2.91 -20.89 25.28
CA HIS A 34 3.02 -20.24 23.96
C HIS A 34 4.44 -20.28 23.34
N ARG A 35 5.22 -21.30 23.68
CA ARG A 35 6.67 -21.38 23.40
C ARG A 35 7.03 -21.84 21.96
N ASP A 36 6.26 -21.46 20.95
CA ASP A 36 6.44 -21.95 19.57
C ASP A 36 7.42 -21.13 18.71
N ASP A 37 7.97 -20.00 19.20
CA ASP A 37 9.08 -19.31 18.52
C ASP A 37 9.98 -18.51 19.50
N PRO A 38 11.25 -18.91 19.72
CA PRO A 38 12.15 -18.29 20.70
C PRO A 38 12.62 -16.87 20.36
N GLU A 39 12.49 -16.42 19.10
CA GLU A 39 12.92 -15.08 18.69
C GLU A 39 11.97 -13.97 19.18
N ILE A 40 10.66 -14.26 19.24
CA ILE A 40 9.61 -13.34 19.73
C ILE A 40 9.81 -13.01 21.22
N PHE A 41 10.25 -14.00 22.01
CA PHE A 41 10.48 -13.85 23.45
C PHE A 41 11.61 -12.87 23.77
N LYS A 42 12.67 -12.86 22.94
CA LYS A 42 13.83 -11.99 23.11
C LYS A 42 13.45 -10.51 22.95
N SER A 43 12.59 -10.23 21.96
CA SER A 43 12.04 -8.90 21.69
C SER A 43 11.14 -8.39 22.83
N LEU A 44 10.30 -9.25 23.40
CA LEU A 44 9.43 -8.91 24.55
C LEU A 44 10.26 -8.56 25.80
N LYS A 45 11.29 -9.34 26.12
CA LYS A 45 12.14 -9.11 27.30
C LYS A 45 12.90 -7.77 27.21
N ASP A 46 13.34 -7.40 26.01
CA ASP A 46 14.00 -6.12 25.73
C ASP A 46 13.05 -4.92 25.81
N LEU A 47 11.77 -5.09 25.44
CA LEU A 47 10.73 -4.07 25.55
C LEU A 47 10.36 -3.78 27.02
N PHE A 48 10.16 -4.80 27.84
CA PHE A 48 9.83 -4.63 29.26
C PHE A 48 11.01 -4.15 30.10
N GLY A 49 12.25 -4.54 29.74
CA GLY A 49 13.46 -4.03 30.38
C GLY A 49 13.63 -2.51 30.23
N LYS A 50 13.25 -1.97 29.05
CA LYS A 50 13.34 -0.53 28.73
C LYS A 50 12.23 0.30 29.37
N ALA A 51 11.05 -0.27 29.62
CA ALA A 51 9.93 0.42 30.28
C ALA A 51 10.08 0.50 31.80
N LYS A 52 10.82 -0.44 32.42
CA LYS A 52 10.98 -0.53 33.88
C LYS A 52 11.81 0.63 34.47
N SER A 53 12.74 1.21 33.71
CA SER A 53 13.63 2.28 34.18
C SER A 53 13.05 3.70 34.11
N LYS A 54 11.95 3.91 33.36
CA LYS A 54 11.30 5.23 33.25
C LYS A 54 10.04 5.40 34.10
N ILE A 55 9.38 4.31 34.51
CA ILE A 55 8.09 4.39 35.23
C ILE A 55 8.26 4.18 36.75
N LEU A 56 9.31 3.50 37.22
CA LEU A 56 9.48 3.16 38.64
C LEU A 56 10.31 4.16 39.49
N LYS A 57 10.71 5.31 38.95
CA LYS A 57 11.28 6.41 39.74
C LYS A 57 10.26 7.53 39.91
N ARG A 58 9.27 7.31 40.77
CA ARG A 58 8.68 8.39 41.55
C ARG A 58 8.42 7.86 42.95
N GLU A 59 9.20 8.40 43.87
CA GLU A 59 9.18 8.09 45.29
C GLU A 59 7.85 8.45 45.95
N GLU A 60 7.62 7.75 47.04
CA GLU A 60 6.50 7.83 47.96
C GLU A 60 6.17 9.26 48.38
N THR A 61 4.88 9.62 48.39
CA THR A 61 4.30 10.51 49.41
C THR A 61 2.78 10.57 49.24
N SER A 62 2.11 10.62 50.39
CA SER A 62 0.67 10.85 50.62
C SER A 62 -0.21 9.60 50.66
N SER A 63 -0.13 8.97 51.83
CA SER A 63 -1.26 8.34 52.51
C SER A 63 -2.53 9.20 52.39
N ARG A 64 -3.49 8.73 51.60
CA ARG A 64 -4.89 9.10 51.71
C ARG A 64 -5.73 7.84 51.79
N SER A 65 -6.17 7.56 53.00
CA SER A 65 -7.25 6.64 53.34
C SER A 65 -8.50 7.01 52.56
N PHE A 66 -8.94 6.13 51.67
CA PHE A 66 -10.29 6.17 51.11
C PHE A 66 -11.05 4.94 51.58
N ALA A 67 -12.19 5.26 52.18
CA ALA A 67 -13.06 4.37 52.90
C ALA A 67 -13.60 3.23 52.04
N ASP A 68 -13.81 2.13 52.75
CA ASP A 68 -14.78 1.06 52.55
C ASP A 68 -15.90 1.39 51.55
N THR A 69 -15.95 0.68 50.42
CA THR A 69 -17.15 0.58 49.58
C THR A 69 -17.17 -0.74 48.82
N ALA A 70 -17.94 -1.69 49.39
CA ALA A 70 -18.65 -2.81 48.78
C ALA A 70 -17.89 -3.88 47.96
N PRO A 71 -18.33 -5.15 47.99
CA PRO A 71 -17.79 -6.18 47.11
C PRO A 71 -18.09 -5.77 45.66
N ARG A 72 -17.05 -5.48 44.87
CA ARG A 72 -17.18 -5.37 43.42
C ARG A 72 -17.68 -6.71 42.90
N SER A 73 -18.94 -6.76 42.49
CA SER A 73 -19.45 -7.82 41.64
C SER A 73 -18.48 -8.04 40.47
N PRO A 74 -18.20 -9.30 40.07
CA PRO A 74 -17.30 -9.58 38.96
C PRO A 74 -17.72 -8.74 37.75
N PRO A 75 -16.78 -8.15 36.99
CA PRO A 75 -17.15 -7.48 35.75
C PRO A 75 -17.95 -8.49 34.93
N SER A 76 -19.22 -8.17 34.65
CA SER A 76 -20.05 -8.98 33.78
C SER A 76 -19.23 -9.26 32.53
N ARG A 77 -19.04 -10.55 32.19
CA ARG A 77 -18.34 -10.95 30.96
C ARG A 77 -19.01 -10.18 29.82
N SER A 78 -18.39 -9.10 29.37
CA SER A 78 -18.89 -8.32 28.24
C SER A 78 -18.89 -9.29 27.08
N GLU A 79 -20.08 -9.64 26.60
CA GLU A 79 -20.23 -10.42 25.37
C GLU A 79 -19.38 -9.74 24.31
N THR A 80 -18.36 -10.44 23.84
CA THR A 80 -17.43 -9.93 22.85
C THR A 80 -18.24 -9.36 21.70
N GLY A 81 -18.18 -8.04 21.50
CA GLY A 81 -19.00 -7.38 20.49
C GLY A 81 -18.81 -8.06 19.13
N THR A 82 -19.86 -8.06 18.31
CA THR A 82 -19.81 -8.71 16.99
C THR A 82 -18.68 -8.11 16.15
N THR A 83 -17.69 -8.93 15.79
CA THR A 83 -16.58 -8.52 14.93
C THR A 83 -16.93 -8.86 13.48
N ARG A 84 -16.82 -7.89 12.57
CA ARG A 84 -17.01 -8.11 11.13
C ARG A 84 -15.73 -7.79 10.37
N SER A 85 -15.28 -8.73 9.54
CA SER A 85 -14.14 -8.50 8.66
C SER A 85 -14.55 -7.68 7.44
N HIS A 86 -13.83 -6.59 7.18
CA HIS A 86 -13.96 -5.78 5.97
C HIS A 86 -12.86 -6.08 4.93
N THR A 87 -12.03 -7.09 5.17
CA THR A 87 -10.87 -7.41 4.35
C THR A 87 -11.26 -7.77 2.90
N ALA A 88 -12.39 -8.45 2.71
CA ALA A 88 -12.88 -8.78 1.37
C ALA A 88 -13.24 -7.53 0.54
N TYR A 89 -13.99 -6.60 1.13
CA TYR A 89 -14.35 -5.32 0.50
C TYR A 89 -13.10 -4.46 0.20
N PHE A 90 -12.17 -4.40 1.15
CA PHE A 90 -10.88 -3.72 0.95
C PHE A 90 -10.10 -4.33 -0.22
N ARG A 91 -9.93 -5.66 -0.23
CA ARG A 91 -9.21 -6.38 -1.30
C ARG A 91 -9.87 -6.13 -2.66
N GLN A 92 -11.19 -6.20 -2.75
CA GLN A 92 -11.93 -5.94 -3.99
C GLN A 92 -11.66 -4.52 -4.50
N THR A 93 -11.82 -3.51 -3.64
CA THR A 93 -11.59 -2.10 -3.99
C THR A 93 -10.14 -1.87 -4.43
N ARG A 94 -9.18 -2.42 -3.68
CA ARG A 94 -7.75 -2.33 -3.99
C ARG A 94 -7.42 -3.02 -5.31
N ASN A 95 -7.91 -4.24 -5.52
CA ASN A 95 -7.63 -5.03 -6.73
C ASN A 95 -8.19 -4.32 -7.97
N ALA A 96 -9.42 -3.81 -7.91
CA ALA A 96 -10.00 -3.05 -9.02
C ALA A 96 -9.18 -1.80 -9.40
N ARG A 97 -8.53 -1.16 -8.41
CA ARG A 97 -7.61 -0.04 -8.65
C ARG A 97 -6.29 -0.51 -9.24
N LEU A 98 -5.69 -1.56 -8.69
CA LEU A 98 -4.44 -2.14 -9.19
C LEU A 98 -4.59 -2.63 -10.62
N GLU A 99 -5.69 -3.28 -10.94
CA GLU A 99 -5.98 -3.81 -12.27
C GLU A 99 -6.10 -2.71 -13.32
N ARG A 100 -6.70 -1.57 -12.96
CA ARG A 100 -6.72 -0.39 -13.85
C ARG A 100 -5.32 0.11 -14.19
N TYR A 101 -4.42 0.17 -13.20
CA TYR A 101 -3.04 0.60 -13.45
C TYR A 101 -2.24 -0.46 -14.20
N SER A 102 -2.31 -1.72 -13.78
CA SER A 102 -1.57 -2.81 -14.45
C SER A 102 -2.01 -2.97 -15.89
N ALA A 103 -3.31 -2.89 -16.19
CA ALA A 103 -3.80 -2.96 -17.56
C ALA A 103 -3.28 -1.80 -18.43
N GLN A 104 -3.26 -0.57 -17.89
CA GLN A 104 -2.70 0.57 -18.62
C GLN A 104 -1.20 0.43 -18.85
N THR A 105 -0.43 0.06 -17.83
CA THR A 105 1.02 -0.14 -17.94
C THR A 105 1.35 -1.28 -18.91
N ASN A 106 0.71 -2.44 -18.77
CA ASN A 106 0.92 -3.59 -19.66
C ASN A 106 0.59 -3.23 -21.11
N LYS A 107 -0.48 -2.45 -21.34
CA LYS A 107 -0.81 -1.95 -22.67
C LYS A 107 0.29 -1.08 -23.27
N LEU A 108 0.92 -0.21 -22.47
CA LEU A 108 2.05 0.60 -22.94
C LEU A 108 3.27 -0.26 -23.21
N LEU A 109 3.60 -1.23 -22.35
CA LEU A 109 4.72 -2.14 -22.56
C LEU A 109 4.58 -2.94 -23.86
N ILE A 110 3.41 -3.53 -24.11
CA ILE A 110 3.12 -4.29 -25.35
C ILE A 110 3.23 -3.39 -26.59
N ARG A 111 2.78 -2.13 -26.49
CA ARG A 111 2.90 -1.18 -27.60
C ARG A 111 4.35 -0.79 -27.84
N LEU A 112 5.12 -0.56 -26.79
CA LEU A 112 6.53 -0.21 -26.90
C LEU A 112 7.29 -1.33 -27.61
N ASP A 113 7.05 -2.58 -27.21
CA ASP A 113 7.65 -3.77 -27.82
C ASP A 113 7.38 -3.82 -29.34
N LYS A 114 6.12 -3.71 -29.75
CA LYS A 114 5.72 -3.67 -31.17
C LYS A 114 6.31 -2.51 -31.96
N LEU A 115 6.56 -1.38 -31.30
CA LEU A 115 7.16 -0.19 -31.94
C LEU A 115 8.68 -0.31 -32.09
N LEU A 116 9.35 -1.06 -31.22
CA LEU A 116 10.80 -1.21 -31.24
C LEU A 116 11.25 -2.42 -32.09
N ASN A 117 10.51 -3.53 -32.05
CA ASN A 117 10.94 -4.80 -32.66
C ASN A 117 10.39 -5.01 -34.08
N ASP A 118 9.18 -4.57 -34.38
CA ASP A 118 8.49 -4.86 -35.66
C ASP A 118 8.42 -3.63 -36.58
N LEU A 119 9.42 -2.74 -36.56
CA LEU A 119 9.33 -1.46 -37.26
C LEU A 119 9.69 -1.59 -38.77
N PRO A 120 8.79 -1.24 -39.71
CA PRO A 120 9.10 -1.25 -41.12
C PRO A 120 10.22 -0.27 -41.50
N THR A 121 11.04 -0.65 -42.48
CA THR A 121 12.10 0.21 -43.03
C THR A 121 11.52 1.35 -43.86
N ASP A 122 10.46 1.08 -44.63
CA ASP A 122 9.81 2.08 -45.47
C ASP A 122 9.08 3.15 -44.62
N PRO A 123 9.26 4.45 -44.92
CA PRO A 123 8.64 5.53 -44.14
C PRO A 123 7.11 5.54 -44.15
N VAL A 124 6.47 5.12 -45.25
CA VAL A 124 5.00 5.09 -45.38
C VAL A 124 4.45 3.94 -44.55
N ASP A 125 5.03 2.75 -44.71
CA ASP A 125 4.63 1.56 -43.95
C ASP A 125 4.88 1.74 -42.46
N ARG A 126 5.98 2.41 -42.07
CA ARG A 126 6.27 2.75 -40.69
C ARG A 126 5.17 3.61 -40.06
N LYS A 127 4.74 4.66 -40.77
CA LYS A 127 3.67 5.54 -40.29
C LYS A 127 2.34 4.78 -40.17
N ALA A 128 2.07 3.86 -41.09
CA ALA A 128 0.88 3.01 -41.01
C ALA A 128 0.95 2.05 -39.80
N HIS A 129 2.09 1.39 -39.58
CA HIS A 129 2.35 0.52 -38.43
C HIS A 129 2.20 1.26 -37.10
N GLU A 130 2.81 2.44 -36.95
CA GLU A 130 2.69 3.27 -35.74
C GLU A 130 1.22 3.56 -35.39
N ARG A 131 0.40 3.90 -36.40
CA ARG A 131 -1.03 4.21 -36.20
C ARG A 131 -1.88 2.97 -35.93
N ALA A 132 -1.49 1.80 -36.46
CA ALA A 132 -2.14 0.53 -36.19
C ALA A 132 -1.86 0.04 -34.77
N VAL A 133 -0.62 0.17 -34.29
CA VAL A 133 -0.21 -0.22 -32.93
C VAL A 133 -0.80 0.75 -31.90
N VAL A 134 -0.76 2.05 -32.19
CA VAL A 134 -1.21 3.11 -31.28
C VAL A 134 -2.24 4.00 -31.97
N PRO A 135 -3.54 3.89 -31.62
CA PRO A 135 -4.56 4.80 -32.08
C PRO A 135 -4.32 6.19 -31.46
N TRP A 136 -4.15 7.19 -32.31
CA TRP A 136 -3.93 8.57 -31.92
C TRP A 136 -5.27 9.27 -31.70
N ILE A 137 -5.34 10.10 -30.66
CA ILE A 137 -6.51 10.95 -30.42
C ILE A 137 -6.62 11.97 -31.56
N ASP A 138 -7.83 12.19 -32.06
CA ASP A 138 -8.07 13.20 -33.09
C ASP A 138 -7.76 14.58 -32.50
N ASP A 139 -7.03 15.39 -33.26
CA ASP A 139 -6.69 16.75 -32.86
C ASP A 139 -7.95 17.55 -32.53
N LYS A 140 -9.08 17.32 -33.20
CA LYS A 140 -10.33 18.05 -32.96
C LYS A 140 -10.86 17.88 -31.53
N ASP A 141 -10.60 16.74 -30.91
CA ASP A 141 -11.07 16.41 -29.57
C ASP A 141 -10.20 17.05 -28.47
N VAL A 142 -9.01 17.52 -28.82
CA VAL A 142 -8.05 18.08 -27.87
C VAL A 142 -7.90 19.59 -28.05
N LYS A 143 -8.61 20.37 -27.24
CA LYS A 143 -8.57 21.84 -27.26
C LYS A 143 -7.43 22.43 -26.43
N LEU A 144 -7.07 21.78 -25.32
CA LEU A 144 -6.06 22.22 -24.35
C LEU A 144 -4.99 21.14 -24.17
N CYS A 145 -3.75 21.54 -23.91
CA CYS A 145 -2.72 20.59 -23.52
C CYS A 145 -3.07 19.95 -22.17
N PRO A 146 -3.11 18.61 -22.04
CA PRO A 146 -3.50 17.95 -20.79
C PRO A 146 -2.51 18.15 -19.64
N ILE A 147 -1.29 18.63 -19.92
CA ILE A 147 -0.25 18.86 -18.91
C ILE A 147 -0.27 20.29 -18.39
N CYS A 148 -0.27 21.30 -19.27
CA CYS A 148 -0.21 22.71 -18.86
C CYS A 148 -1.52 23.47 -19.02
N ALA A 149 -2.59 22.82 -19.49
CA ALA A 149 -3.92 23.40 -19.75
C ALA A 149 -3.96 24.56 -20.77
N LYS A 150 -2.83 24.92 -21.41
CA LYS A 150 -2.78 25.98 -22.42
C LYS A 150 -3.46 25.54 -23.72
N SER A 151 -4.23 26.46 -24.33
CA SER A 151 -4.90 26.25 -25.62
C SER A 151 -3.92 26.09 -26.77
N PHE A 152 -4.25 25.23 -27.72
CA PHE A 152 -3.50 25.11 -28.98
C PHE A 152 -3.87 26.24 -29.96
N HIS A 153 -2.89 26.68 -30.75
CA HIS A 153 -3.04 27.68 -31.81
C HIS A 153 -1.89 27.53 -32.83
N VAL A 154 -1.84 28.37 -33.87
CA VAL A 154 -0.87 28.23 -34.98
C VAL A 154 0.60 28.09 -34.52
N ALA A 155 0.99 28.84 -33.49
CA ALA A 155 2.33 28.78 -32.90
C ALA A 155 2.49 27.68 -31.83
N ARG A 156 1.44 27.31 -31.11
CA ARG A 156 1.43 26.18 -30.16
C ARG A 156 0.76 24.98 -30.81
N ARG A 157 1.53 24.22 -31.58
CA ARG A 157 1.07 23.04 -32.32
C ARG A 157 0.88 21.82 -31.43
N LYS A 158 0.08 20.88 -31.93
CA LYS A 158 -0.22 19.59 -31.32
C LYS A 158 0.85 18.56 -31.68
N HIS A 159 1.20 17.72 -30.72
CA HIS A 159 2.18 16.64 -30.87
C HIS A 159 1.63 15.35 -30.25
N HIS A 160 1.57 14.28 -31.04
CA HIS A 160 1.14 12.97 -30.56
C HIS A 160 2.29 12.19 -29.92
N CYS A 161 2.03 11.59 -28.75
CA CYS A 161 2.90 10.56 -28.18
C CYS A 161 2.73 9.26 -28.97
N ARG A 162 3.82 8.72 -29.54
CA ARG A 162 3.78 7.49 -30.34
C ARG A 162 3.44 6.25 -29.52
N LEU A 163 3.62 6.28 -28.20
CA LEU A 163 3.39 5.16 -27.30
C LEU A 163 1.95 5.09 -26.77
N CYS A 164 1.39 6.24 -26.36
CA CYS A 164 0.05 6.28 -25.76
C CYS A 164 -1.03 6.89 -26.67
N GLY A 165 -0.65 7.66 -27.70
CA GLY A 165 -1.57 8.32 -28.64
C GLY A 165 -2.10 9.69 -28.17
N ALA A 166 -1.72 10.14 -26.96
CA ALA A 166 -2.15 11.42 -26.40
C ALA A 166 -1.55 12.62 -27.13
N VAL A 167 -2.25 13.76 -27.09
CA VAL A 167 -1.83 15.02 -27.72
C VAL A 167 -1.30 16.00 -26.67
N MET A 168 -0.11 16.54 -26.90
CA MET A 168 0.56 17.51 -26.03
C MET A 168 1.17 18.67 -26.81
N CYS A 169 1.55 19.75 -26.12
CA CYS A 169 2.34 20.84 -26.70
C CYS A 169 3.84 20.53 -26.62
N ARG A 170 4.65 21.24 -27.42
CA ARG A 170 6.11 21.09 -27.48
C ARG A 170 6.76 21.19 -26.10
N ASP A 171 6.35 22.17 -25.30
CA ASP A 171 6.94 22.45 -23.99
C ASP A 171 6.66 21.33 -22.96
N CYS A 172 5.66 20.49 -23.20
CA CYS A 172 5.25 19.41 -22.30
C CYS A 172 5.65 18.02 -22.80
N THR A 173 6.48 17.93 -23.84
CA THR A 173 6.92 16.66 -24.41
C THR A 173 8.42 16.68 -24.69
N VAL A 174 9.04 15.51 -24.61
CA VAL A 174 10.44 15.29 -24.98
C VAL A 174 10.44 14.38 -26.20
N PHE A 175 11.23 14.74 -27.21
CA PHE A 175 11.41 13.91 -28.40
C PHE A 175 12.57 12.95 -28.14
N LEU A 176 12.27 11.65 -28.19
CA LEU A 176 13.26 10.59 -28.15
C LEU A 176 13.40 10.01 -29.55
N SER A 177 14.63 9.86 -30.03
CA SER A 177 14.85 9.16 -31.29
C SER A 177 14.63 7.66 -31.09
N LEU A 178 14.26 6.95 -32.15
CA LEU A 178 14.10 5.49 -32.08
C LEU A 178 15.40 4.80 -31.67
N ARG A 179 16.55 5.32 -32.10
CA ARG A 179 17.88 4.81 -31.74
C ARG A 179 18.19 4.97 -30.26
N ASP A 180 17.69 6.04 -29.63
CA ASP A 180 17.86 6.27 -28.19
C ASP A 180 16.86 5.44 -27.39
N ALA A 181 15.66 5.22 -27.94
CA ALA A 181 14.63 4.40 -27.31
C ALA A 181 14.92 2.88 -27.36
N SER A 182 15.78 2.44 -28.28
CA SER A 182 16.17 1.03 -28.45
C SER A 182 17.43 0.62 -27.68
N ARG A 183 18.02 1.53 -26.90
CA ARG A 183 19.20 1.28 -26.05
C ARG A 183 18.78 1.04 -24.61
#